data_AF-A0A9D0TIF0-F1
#
_entry.id   AF-A0A9D0TIF0-F1
#
_cell.length_a   1.000
_cell.length_b   1.000
_cell.length_c   1.000
_cell.angle_alpha   90.00
_cell.angle_beta   90.00
_cell.angle_gamma   90.00
#
_symmetry.space_group_name_H-M   'P 1'
#
loop_
_entity.id
_entity.type
_entity.pdbx_description
1 polymer ?
#
loop_
_entity_poly.entity_id
_entity_poly.type
_entity_poly.pdbx_seq_one_letter_code
_entity_poly.pdbx_strand_id
1 'polypeptide(L)' 'MSELIDIEYCLIGLKAFPLSDDYGRARDEVEIQRVKHFYEKLGFEHAGKDFMLKDASQCHVMQKRLKAREALQNHQV' A
#
# COMPACT_ATOMS: atom_id res chain seq x y z
N MET A 1 -10.09 4.73 25.92
CA MET A 1 -8.74 4.20 25.65
C MET A 1 -8.48 4.40 24.16
N SER A 2 -7.56 5.31 23.81
CA SER A 2 -7.17 5.51 22.40
C SER A 2 -6.04 4.54 22.10
N GLU A 3 -6.35 3.42 21.47
CA GLU A 3 -5.31 2.57 20.89
C GLU A 3 -4.68 3.34 19.73
N LEU A 4 -3.42 3.74 19.91
CA LEU A 4 -2.60 4.28 18.83
C LEU A 4 -2.31 3.13 17.87
N ILE A 5 -2.90 3.18 16.68
CA ILE A 5 -2.61 2.23 15.62
C ILE A 5 -1.15 2.41 15.21
N ASP A 6 -0.36 1.36 15.40
CA ASP A 6 0.99 1.34 14.87
C ASP A 6 0.96 1.04 13.37
N ILE A 7 1.08 2.11 12.58
CA ILE A 7 1.08 2.05 11.12
C ILE A 7 2.26 1.21 10.61
N GLU A 8 3.34 1.05 11.39
CA GLU A 8 4.50 0.23 11.02
C GLU A 8 4.13 -1.25 10.84
N TYR A 9 3.05 -1.72 11.49
CA TYR A 9 2.56 -3.11 11.43
C TYR A 9 1.22 -3.25 10.70
N CYS A 10 0.89 -2.30 9.82
CA CYS A 10 -0.37 -2.31 9.08
C CYS A 10 -0.21 -2.84 7.65
N LEU A 11 -1.29 -3.42 7.12
CA LEU A 11 -1.43 -3.77 5.70
C LEU A 11 -2.17 -2.66 4.95
N ILE A 12 -1.63 -2.25 3.80
CA ILE A 12 -2.28 -1.32 2.88
C ILE A 12 -3.04 -2.12 1.84
N GLY A 13 -4.37 -2.02 1.85
CA GLY A 13 -5.24 -2.61 0.86
C GLY A 13 -5.77 -1.59 -0.14
N LEU A 14 -5.63 -1.90 -1.43
CA LEU A 14 -6.17 -1.07 -2.51
C LEU A 14 -7.06 -1.91 -3.43
N LYS A 15 -8.10 -1.28 -3.95
CA LYS A 15 -8.99 -1.88 -4.95
C LYS A 15 -8.32 -1.79 -6.32
N ALA A 16 -8.18 -2.91 -7.02
CA ALA A 16 -7.55 -2.99 -8.34
C ALA A 16 -8.49 -2.52 -9.46
N PHE A 17 -9.06 -1.31 -9.33
CA PHE A 17 -10.00 -0.76 -10.30
C PHE A 17 -9.53 0.58 -10.86
N PRO A 18 -9.73 0.80 -12.18
CA PRO A 18 -9.54 2.13 -12.75
C PRO A 18 -10.54 3.11 -12.12
N LEU A 19 -10.08 4.34 -11.87
CA LEU A 19 -10.96 5.45 -11.48
C LEU A 19 -11.87 5.74 -12.68
N SER A 20 -13.19 5.70 -12.46
CA SER A 20 -14.19 6.01 -13.48
C SER A 20 -15.28 6.86 -12.85
N ASP A 21 -15.69 7.91 -13.56
CA ASP A 21 -16.78 8.79 -13.14
C ASP A 21 -18.16 8.11 -13.30
N ASP A 22 -18.24 7.05 -14.12
CA ASP A 22 -19.45 6.30 -14.39
C ASP A 22 -19.63 5.14 -13.40
N TYR A 23 -20.44 5.38 -12.37
CA TYR A 23 -20.84 4.34 -11.42
C TYR A 23 -21.53 3.18 -12.16
N GLY A 24 -20.99 1.96 -12.00
CA GLY A 24 -21.61 0.73 -12.53
C GLY A 24 -21.19 0.32 -13.95
N ARG A 25 -20.21 1.01 -14.57
CA ARG A 25 -19.62 0.54 -15.82
C ARG A 25 -19.07 -0.88 -15.67
N ALA A 26 -19.35 -1.74 -16.67
CA ALA A 26 -18.78 -3.07 -16.74
C ALA A 26 -17.26 -2.97 -16.76
N ARG A 27 -16.62 -3.77 -15.90
CA ARG A 27 -15.17 -3.72 -15.69
C ARG A 27 -14.47 -4.41 -16.86
N ASP A 28 -13.58 -3.71 -17.55
CA ASP A 28 -12.70 -4.32 -18.54
C ASP A 28 -11.56 -5.07 -17.81
N GLU A 29 -11.45 -6.38 -18.06
CA GLU A 29 -10.38 -7.20 -17.50
C GLU A 29 -9.00 -6.68 -17.89
N VAL A 30 -8.84 -6.13 -19.10
CA VAL A 30 -7.58 -5.56 -19.57
C VAL A 30 -7.18 -4.35 -18.74
N GLU A 31 -8.14 -3.48 -18.38
CA GLU A 31 -7.89 -2.32 -17.54
C GLU A 31 -7.55 -2.72 -16.10
N ILE A 32 -8.25 -3.70 -15.54
CA ILE A 32 -7.90 -4.26 -14.22
C ILE A 32 -6.46 -4.78 -14.23
N GLN A 33 -6.08 -5.56 -15.24
CA GLN A 33 -4.72 -6.10 -15.34
C GLN A 33 -3.66 -4.99 -15.46
N ARG A 34 -3.96 -3.90 -16.18
CA ARG A 34 -3.06 -2.73 -16.25
C ARG A 34 -2.86 -2.08 -14.87
N VAL A 35 -3.94 -1.91 -14.11
CA VAL A 35 -3.88 -1.34 -12.75
C VAL A 35 -3.10 -2.26 -11.81
N LYS A 36 -3.35 -3.57 -11.88
CA LYS A 36 -2.58 -4.56 -11.10
C LYS A 36 -1.10 -4.50 -11.41
N HIS A 37 -0.74 -4.54 -12.69
CA HIS A 37 0.66 -4.48 -13.12
C HIS A 37 1.37 -3.18 -12.72
N PHE A 38 0.64 -2.06 -12.69
CA PHE A 38 1.14 -0.81 -12.14
C PHE A 38 1.48 -0.94 -10.65
N TYR A 39 0.58 -1.51 -9.85
CA TYR A 39 0.79 -1.67 -8.41
C TYR A 39 1.81 -2.75 -8.05
N GLU A 40 1.98 -3.80 -8.86
CA GLU A 40 3.07 -4.78 -8.74
C GLU A 40 4.45 -4.08 -8.77
N LYS A 41 4.65 -3.12 -9.67
CA LYS A 41 5.90 -2.32 -9.74
C LYS A 41 6.13 -1.47 -8.49
N LEU A 42 5.08 -1.18 -7.74
CA LEU A 42 5.14 -0.47 -6.46
C LEU A 42 5.30 -1.42 -5.26
N GLY A 43 5.42 -2.73 -5.51
CA GLY A 43 5.60 -3.76 -4.49
C GLY A 43 4.29 -4.18 -3.81
N PHE A 44 3.15 -4.05 -4.50
CA PHE A 44 1.89 -4.64 -4.05
C PHE A 44 1.73 -6.05 -4.63
N GLU A 45 1.09 -6.93 -3.85
CA GLU A 45 0.78 -8.31 -4.22
C GLU A 45 -0.72 -8.50 -4.45
N HIS A 46 -1.08 -9.53 -5.22
CA HIS A 46 -2.47 -9.83 -5.53
C HIS A 46 -3.19 -10.42 -4.31
N ALA A 47 -4.36 -9.87 -3.99
CA ALA A 47 -5.29 -10.42 -3.00
C ALA A 47 -6.63 -10.73 -3.66
N GLY A 48 -6.73 -11.95 -4.22
CA GLY A 48 -7.90 -12.38 -4.98
C GLY A 48 -8.06 -11.62 -6.29
N LYS A 49 -9.32 -11.41 -6.72
CA LYS A 49 -9.62 -10.78 -8.01
C LYS A 49 -9.54 -9.26 -7.99
N ASP A 50 -9.91 -8.65 -6.87
CA ASP A 50 -10.32 -7.25 -6.84
C ASP A 50 -9.38 -6.36 -6.00
N PHE A 51 -8.41 -6.95 -5.29
CA PHE A 51 -7.61 -6.24 -4.31
C PHE A 51 -6.11 -6.49 -4.48
N MET A 52 -5.34 -5.50 -4.00
CA MET A 52 -3.89 -5.50 -3.93
C MET A 52 -3.47 -5.18 -2.49
N LEU A 53 -2.44 -5.85 -1.99
CA LEU A 53 -1.93 -5.66 -0.62
C LEU A 53 -0.47 -5.29 -0.63
N LYS A 54 -0.06 -4.44 0.32
CA LYS A 54 1.34 -4.17 0.62
C LYS A 54 1.54 -3.95 2.10
N ASP A 55 2.61 -4.48 2.65
CA ASP A 55 3.03 -4.18 4.02
C ASP A 55 3.49 -2.71 4.12
N ALA A 56 2.92 -1.97 5.07
CA ALA A 56 3.23 -0.56 5.26
C ALA A 56 4.72 -0.31 5.57
N SER A 57 5.40 -1.25 6.23
CA SER A 57 6.84 -1.18 6.50
C SER A 57 7.68 -1.17 5.21
N GLN A 58 7.15 -1.69 4.10
CA GLN A 58 7.81 -1.71 2.80
C GLN A 58 7.57 -0.43 1.98
N CYS A 59 6.82 0.53 2.51
CA CYS A 59 6.66 1.84 1.87
C CYS A 59 7.90 2.70 2.12
N HIS A 60 8.42 3.31 1.06
CA HIS A 60 9.62 4.17 1.12
C HIS A 60 9.53 5.26 2.19
N VAL A 61 8.34 5.85 2.37
CA VAL A 61 8.08 6.86 3.39
C VAL A 61 8.24 6.29 4.80
N MET A 62 7.75 5.07 5.05
CA MET A 62 7.90 4.38 6.34
C MET A 62 9.34 3.96 6.58
N GLN A 63 10.02 3.41 5.57
CA GLN A 63 11.44 3.07 5.66
C GLN A 63 12.32 4.30 6.00
N LYS A 64 12.03 5.46 5.40
CA LYS A 64 12.72 6.72 5.75
C LYS A 64 12.45 7.15 7.20
N ARG A 65 11.21 7.03 7.67
CA ARG A 65 10.84 7.35 9.06
C ARG A 65 11.54 6.42 10.06
N LEU A 66 11.55 5.12 9.79
CA LEU A 66 12.22 4.12 10.63
C LEU A 66 13.71 4.41 10.73
N LYS A 67 14.39 4.62 9.60
CA LYS A 67 15.83 4.97 9.58
C LYS A 67 16.14 6.26 10.33
N ALA A 68 15.29 7.29 10.21
CA ALA A 68 15.47 8.55 10.94
C ALA A 68 15.32 8.35 12.45
N ARG A 69 14.38 7.51 12.88
CA ARG A 69 14.15 7.16 14.29
C ARG A 69 15.34 6.37 14.87
N GLU A 70 15.86 5.39 14.13
CA GLU A 70 17.07 4.63 14.51
C GLU A 70 18.29 5.56 14.65
N ALA A 71 18.49 6.49 13.69
CA ALA A 71 19.60 7.43 13.73
C ALA A 71 19.55 8.37 14.97
N LEU A 72 18.35 8.79 15.37
CA LEU A 72 18.16 9.61 16.57
C LEU A 72 18.41 8.83 17.87
N GLN A 73 18.03 7.56 17.93
CA GLN A 73 18.31 6.70 19.09
C GLN A 73 19.83 6.43 19.24
N ASN A 74 20.54 6.22 18.13
CA ASN A 74 21.98 5.96 18.15
C ASN A 74 22.84 7.21 18.47
N HIS A 75 22.29 8.42 18.40
CA HIS A 75 22.96 9.66 18.82
C HIS A 75 22.74 10.03 20.29
N GLN A 76 21.87 9.30 21.00
CA GLN A 76 21.61 9.50 22.43
C GLN A 76 22.38 8.51 23.33
N VAL A 77 23.27 7.70 22.75
CA VAL A 77 24.14 6.73 23.44
C VAL A 77 25.59 7.12 23.27
#